data_AF-A0A389MZ51-F1
#
_entry.id   AF-A0A389MZ51-F1
#
_cell.length_a   1.000
_cell.length_b   1.000
_cell.length_c   1.000
_cell.angle_alpha   90.00
_cell.angle_beta   90.00
_cell.angle_gamma   90.00
#
_symmetry.space_group_name_H-M   'P 1'
#
loop_
_entity.id
_entity.type
_entity.pdbx_description
1 polymer ?
#
loop_
_entity_poly.entity_id
_entity_poly.type
_entity_poly.pdbx_seq_one_letter_code
_entity_poly.pdbx_strand_id
1 'polypeptide(L)'
;MNAPTSPLALAQGLGRFDEAVAAAFAGAGATRHVRDRLIERVHAGGFDRMLLRSGANLPELPVAVERRAAVNSIDFAFEPLVLPGLSVAQATAYLRAVETSLSQVEAEGLDAPGPLWIDTLHHACVFSVLFQLAAHLRRRRGCDRIVLLHQGVRPEPRLDLCANLLARVHGIELVRLKLRPGWFPALARLLGPGSAVFYLTDMPRETLAPAARVRRGGMSRLELDAGGGTLRSVETVSGSAAFARRLGASHLALDYPGPGRVRIAPHDAARPARCPIEDWVFWPVLTAGATDRGVA
;
A
#
# COMPACT_ATOMS: atom_id res chain seq x y z
N MET A 1 -32.27 -7.10 -28.91
CA MET A 1 -30.89 -7.56 -28.66
C MET A 1 -30.12 -6.39 -28.10
N ASN A 2 -29.95 -6.33 -26.78
CA ASN A 2 -29.12 -5.30 -26.14
C ASN A 2 -27.67 -5.66 -26.42
N ALA A 3 -26.93 -4.77 -27.07
CA ALA A 3 -25.48 -4.90 -27.22
C ALA A 3 -24.87 -5.14 -25.82
N PRO A 4 -23.84 -5.99 -25.69
CA PRO A 4 -23.15 -6.13 -24.42
C PRO A 4 -22.63 -4.75 -24.02
N THR A 5 -23.24 -4.16 -22.99
CA THR A 5 -22.76 -2.92 -22.38
C THR A 5 -21.33 -3.19 -21.98
N SER A 6 -20.39 -2.52 -22.64
CA SER A 6 -18.98 -2.68 -22.35
C SER A 6 -18.77 -2.53 -20.83
N PRO A 7 -17.99 -3.39 -20.16
CA PRO A 7 -17.61 -3.18 -18.76
C PRO A 7 -17.05 -1.77 -18.51
N LEU A 8 -16.53 -1.12 -19.56
CA LEU A 8 -16.02 0.25 -19.58
C LEU A 8 -17.09 1.34 -19.66
N ALA A 9 -18.30 1.02 -20.13
CA ALA A 9 -19.47 1.91 -20.11
C ALA A 9 -20.14 1.94 -18.72
N LEU A 10 -20.11 0.80 -17.99
CA LEU A 10 -20.51 0.73 -16.58
C LEU A 10 -19.65 1.62 -15.68
N ALA A 11 -18.37 1.84 -16.03
CA ALA A 11 -17.46 2.67 -15.25
C ALA A 11 -17.84 4.16 -15.19
N GLN A 12 -18.69 4.65 -16.10
CA GLN A 12 -19.12 6.05 -16.13
C GLN A 12 -20.14 6.40 -15.04
N GLY A 13 -20.74 5.40 -14.38
CA GLY A 13 -21.65 5.59 -13.23
C GLY A 13 -20.99 5.37 -11.86
N LEU A 14 -19.67 5.14 -11.82
CA LEU A 14 -18.93 4.92 -10.58
C LEU A 14 -18.41 6.24 -10.02
N GLY A 15 -18.40 6.36 -8.69
CA GLY A 15 -18.03 7.62 -8.02
C GLY A 15 -16.52 7.80 -7.89
N ARG A 16 -15.73 6.72 -7.97
CA ARG A 16 -14.30 6.72 -7.68
C ARG A 16 -13.45 6.00 -8.73
N PHE A 17 -12.21 6.46 -8.90
CA PHE A 17 -11.29 5.91 -9.90
C PHE A 17 -10.94 4.43 -9.64
N ASP A 18 -10.72 4.03 -8.39
CA ASP A 18 -10.42 2.64 -8.03
C ASP A 18 -11.59 1.68 -8.32
N GLU A 19 -12.82 2.14 -8.16
CA GLU A 19 -14.02 1.37 -8.54
C GLU A 19 -14.08 1.15 -10.05
N ALA A 20 -13.79 2.19 -10.84
CA ALA A 20 -13.72 2.08 -12.30
C ALA A 20 -12.65 1.11 -12.79
N VAL A 21 -11.47 1.14 -12.17
CA VAL A 21 -10.40 0.18 -12.44
C VAL A 21 -10.83 -1.25 -12.06
N ALA A 22 -11.39 -1.44 -10.86
CA ALA A 22 -11.85 -2.75 -10.40
C ALA A 22 -12.94 -3.33 -11.32
N ALA A 23 -13.92 -2.53 -11.74
CA ALA A 23 -14.97 -2.93 -12.66
C ALA A 23 -14.41 -3.34 -14.04
N ALA A 24 -13.42 -2.60 -14.54
CA ALA A 24 -12.78 -2.92 -15.82
C ALA A 24 -12.06 -4.28 -15.78
N PHE A 25 -11.43 -4.64 -14.66
CA PHE A 25 -10.76 -5.93 -14.50
C PHE A 25 -11.71 -7.08 -14.16
N ALA A 26 -12.83 -6.83 -13.47
CA ALA A 26 -13.81 -7.86 -13.12
C ALA A 26 -14.47 -8.54 -14.34
N GLY A 27 -14.53 -7.85 -15.48
CA GLY A 27 -15.23 -8.32 -16.69
C GLY A 27 -14.36 -8.97 -17.77
N ALA A 28 -13.05 -9.19 -17.56
CA ALA A 28 -12.14 -9.52 -18.67
C ALA A 28 -11.18 -10.69 -18.39
N GLY A 29 -11.12 -11.65 -19.31
CA GLY A 29 -10.10 -12.71 -19.33
C GLY A 29 -8.73 -12.27 -19.86
N ALA A 30 -8.65 -11.15 -20.58
CA ALA A 30 -7.42 -10.61 -21.17
C ALA A 30 -6.93 -9.37 -20.41
N THR A 31 -6.35 -9.60 -19.22
CA THR A 31 -6.04 -8.55 -18.23
C THR A 31 -5.02 -7.52 -18.73
N ARG A 32 -4.01 -7.92 -19.53
CA ARG A 32 -3.00 -6.99 -20.07
C ARG A 32 -3.60 -5.95 -21.01
N HIS A 33 -4.47 -6.36 -21.95
CA HIS A 33 -5.13 -5.42 -22.85
C HIS A 33 -6.09 -4.48 -22.12
N VAL A 34 -6.64 -4.88 -20.96
CA VAL A 34 -7.43 -3.96 -20.13
C VAL A 34 -6.53 -2.91 -19.49
N ARG A 35 -5.40 -3.32 -18.89
CA ARG A 35 -4.42 -2.39 -18.31
C ARG A 35 -3.99 -1.33 -19.33
N ASP A 36 -3.51 -1.75 -20.49
CA ASP A 36 -2.95 -0.82 -21.48
C ASP A 36 -4.02 0.15 -22.00
N ARG A 37 -5.26 -0.32 -22.23
CA ARG A 37 -6.41 0.54 -22.58
C ARG A 37 -6.81 1.52 -21.47
N LEU A 38 -6.73 1.13 -20.20
CA LEU A 38 -7.00 2.03 -19.09
C LEU A 38 -5.95 3.16 -19.06
N ILE A 39 -4.68 2.83 -19.26
CA ILE A 39 -3.58 3.80 -19.32
C ILE A 39 -3.76 4.75 -20.51
N GLU A 40 -4.05 4.23 -21.70
CA GLU A 40 -4.35 5.04 -22.89
C GLU A 40 -5.51 6.01 -22.64
N ARG A 41 -6.59 5.54 -22.00
CA ARG A 41 -7.74 6.39 -21.64
C ARG A 41 -7.38 7.46 -20.61
N VAL A 42 -6.53 7.17 -19.63
CA VAL A 42 -6.00 8.17 -18.70
C VAL A 42 -5.22 9.24 -19.47
N HIS A 43 -4.36 8.83 -20.41
CA HIS A 43 -3.60 9.79 -21.23
C HIS A 43 -4.49 10.64 -22.13
N ALA A 44 -5.57 10.07 -22.65
CA ALA A 44 -6.59 10.74 -23.45
C ALA A 44 -7.60 11.57 -22.65
N GLY A 45 -7.46 11.66 -21.32
CA GLY A 45 -8.34 12.46 -20.45
C GLY A 45 -9.70 11.82 -20.13
N GLY A 46 -9.89 10.55 -20.48
CA GLY A 46 -11.15 9.83 -20.30
C GLY A 46 -11.56 9.57 -18.84
N PHE A 47 -10.70 9.91 -17.88
CA PHE A 47 -10.93 9.79 -16.44
C PHE A 47 -10.74 11.10 -15.69
N ASP A 48 -10.55 12.25 -16.35
CA ASP A 48 -10.17 13.52 -15.71
C ASP A 48 -11.08 13.95 -14.55
N ARG A 49 -12.37 13.60 -14.62
CA ARG A 49 -13.36 13.88 -13.55
C ARG A 49 -13.19 13.04 -12.28
N MET A 50 -12.40 11.97 -12.35
CA MET A 50 -12.16 11.03 -11.24
C MET A 50 -10.74 11.16 -10.66
N LEU A 51 -9.87 11.95 -11.30
CA LEU A 51 -8.47 12.14 -10.89
C LEU A 51 -8.33 13.23 -9.81
N LEU A 52 -7.13 13.37 -9.25
CA LEU A 52 -6.83 14.28 -8.15
C LEU A 52 -7.31 15.73 -8.37
N ARG A 53 -7.19 16.27 -9.59
CA ARG A 53 -7.70 17.61 -9.95
C ARG A 53 -9.19 17.82 -9.71
N SER A 54 -10.00 16.77 -9.68
CA SER A 54 -11.43 16.89 -9.39
C SER A 54 -11.73 16.89 -7.89
N GLY A 55 -10.74 16.56 -7.06
CA GLY A 55 -10.86 16.58 -5.61
C GLY A 55 -11.03 18.00 -5.08
N ALA A 56 -12.21 18.30 -4.54
CA ALA A 56 -12.44 19.53 -3.81
C ALA A 56 -11.39 19.66 -2.69
N ASN A 57 -10.66 20.78 -2.67
CA ASN A 57 -9.60 21.10 -1.71
C ASN A 57 -8.23 20.45 -1.96
N LEU A 58 -7.95 19.98 -3.18
CA LEU A 58 -6.58 19.73 -3.61
C LEU A 58 -6.10 20.91 -4.46
N PRO A 59 -4.87 21.43 -4.25
CA PRO A 59 -4.29 22.39 -5.18
C PRO A 59 -4.06 21.74 -6.54
N GLU A 60 -3.92 22.57 -7.57
CA GLU A 60 -3.59 22.10 -8.91
C GLU A 60 -2.26 21.35 -8.90
N LEU A 61 -2.28 20.12 -9.40
CA LEU A 61 -1.11 19.25 -9.50
C LEU A 61 -0.57 19.23 -10.94
N PRO A 62 0.75 19.06 -11.13
CA PRO A 62 1.28 18.80 -12.45
C PRO A 62 0.62 17.56 -13.08
N VAL A 63 0.20 17.67 -14.34
CA VAL A 63 -0.46 16.59 -15.08
C VAL A 63 0.33 15.26 -15.03
N ALA A 64 1.66 15.34 -14.98
CA ALA A 64 2.52 14.17 -14.86
C ALA A 64 2.34 13.41 -13.53
N VAL A 65 2.18 14.12 -12.42
CA VAL A 65 1.96 13.54 -11.08
C VAL A 65 0.63 12.79 -11.05
N GLU A 66 -0.43 13.41 -11.57
CA GLU A 66 -1.77 12.80 -11.57
C GLU A 66 -1.84 11.57 -12.47
N ARG A 67 -1.24 11.65 -13.66
CA ARG A 67 -1.17 10.50 -14.57
C ARG A 67 -0.40 9.36 -13.93
N ARG A 68 0.71 9.65 -13.25
CA ARG A 68 1.47 8.65 -12.52
C ARG A 68 0.65 8.03 -11.38
N ALA A 69 -0.08 8.84 -10.62
CA ALA A 69 -1.00 8.36 -9.57
C ALA A 69 -2.04 7.36 -10.12
N ALA A 70 -2.64 7.71 -11.26
CA ALA A 70 -3.61 6.85 -11.94
C ALA A 70 -2.97 5.55 -12.45
N VAL A 71 -1.80 5.63 -13.09
CA VAL A 71 -1.06 4.44 -13.57
C VAL A 71 -0.68 3.53 -12.40
N ASN A 72 -0.17 4.09 -11.30
CA ASN A 72 0.18 3.33 -10.10
C ASN A 72 -1.04 2.61 -9.51
N SER A 73 -2.22 3.23 -9.47
CA SER A 73 -3.46 2.57 -9.04
C SER A 73 -3.92 1.47 -10.00
N ILE A 74 -3.79 1.68 -11.31
CA ILE A 74 -4.09 0.66 -12.33
C ILE A 74 -3.15 -0.54 -12.15
N ASP A 75 -1.85 -0.29 -12.00
CA ASP A 75 -0.83 -1.32 -11.84
C ASP A 75 -1.03 -2.10 -10.55
N PHE A 76 -1.32 -1.41 -9.45
CA PHE A 76 -1.62 -2.04 -8.18
C PHE A 76 -2.86 -2.96 -8.23
N ALA A 77 -3.88 -2.62 -9.03
CA ALA A 77 -5.04 -3.48 -9.25
C ALA A 77 -4.77 -4.62 -10.26
N PHE A 78 -3.82 -4.42 -11.17
CA PHE A 78 -3.43 -5.37 -12.20
C PHE A 78 -2.50 -6.47 -11.65
N GLU A 79 -1.55 -6.12 -10.79
CA GLU A 79 -0.53 -7.04 -10.25
C GLU A 79 -1.10 -8.36 -9.71
N PRO A 80 -2.17 -8.40 -8.88
CA PRO A 80 -2.72 -9.65 -8.37
C PRO A 80 -3.18 -10.61 -9.47
N LEU A 81 -3.49 -10.11 -10.66
CA LEU A 81 -3.99 -10.89 -11.79
C LEU A 81 -2.87 -11.51 -12.63
N VAL A 82 -1.65 -10.98 -12.55
CA VAL A 82 -0.55 -11.39 -13.43
C VAL A 82 0.65 -11.97 -12.70
N LEU A 83 0.95 -11.47 -11.50
CA LEU A 83 2.10 -11.93 -10.73
C LEU A 83 2.06 -13.44 -10.42
N PRO A 84 0.89 -14.08 -10.16
CA PRO A 84 0.83 -15.54 -9.99
C PRO A 84 1.25 -16.35 -11.22
N GLY A 85 1.17 -15.76 -12.43
CA GLY A 85 1.56 -16.42 -13.69
C GLY A 85 3.05 -16.32 -14.03
N LEU A 86 3.83 -15.57 -13.25
CA LEU A 86 5.26 -15.39 -13.50
C LEU A 86 6.07 -16.59 -13.03
N SER A 87 7.14 -16.91 -13.77
CA SER A 87 8.17 -17.82 -13.27
C SER A 87 8.89 -17.22 -12.05
N VAL A 88 9.54 -18.08 -11.24
CA VAL A 88 10.35 -17.64 -10.09
C VAL A 88 11.38 -16.60 -10.50
N ALA A 89 12.06 -16.78 -11.64
CA ALA A 89 13.06 -15.83 -12.11
C ALA A 89 12.45 -14.47 -12.46
N GLN A 90 11.32 -14.45 -13.19
CA GLN A 90 10.61 -13.22 -13.55
C GLN A 90 10.07 -12.50 -12.32
N ALA A 91 9.43 -13.22 -11.40
CA ALA A 91 8.90 -12.65 -10.17
C ALA A 91 10.01 -12.13 -9.25
N THR A 92 11.15 -12.82 -9.17
CA THR A 92 12.31 -12.33 -8.42
C THR A 92 12.88 -11.06 -9.05
N ALA A 93 13.01 -11.01 -10.37
CA ALA A 93 13.47 -9.82 -11.08
C ALA A 93 12.52 -8.63 -10.87
N TYR A 94 11.21 -8.88 -10.92
CA TYR A 94 10.18 -7.89 -10.63
C TYR A 94 10.34 -7.27 -9.23
N LEU A 95 10.42 -8.10 -8.19
CA LEU A 95 10.55 -7.63 -6.81
C LEU A 95 11.90 -6.95 -6.54
N ARG A 96 12.95 -7.26 -7.32
CA ARG A 96 14.27 -6.61 -7.26
C ARG A 96 14.36 -5.29 -8.02
N ALA A 97 13.46 -5.03 -8.97
CA ALA A 97 13.47 -3.78 -9.72
C ALA A 97 13.41 -2.54 -8.81
N VAL A 98 12.80 -2.67 -7.63
CA VAL A 98 12.74 -1.59 -6.61
C VAL A 98 14.12 -1.12 -6.14
N GLU A 99 15.14 -1.98 -6.17
CA GLU A 99 16.52 -1.61 -5.79
C GLU A 99 17.12 -0.57 -6.74
N THR A 100 16.60 -0.49 -7.98
CA THR A 100 17.03 0.50 -8.97
C THR A 100 16.13 1.73 -9.02
N SER A 101 14.91 1.64 -8.49
CA SER A 101 13.92 2.73 -8.56
C SER A 101 13.74 3.49 -7.25
N LEU A 102 14.13 2.92 -6.11
CA LEU A 102 14.11 3.58 -4.80
C LEU A 102 15.53 3.75 -4.25
N SER A 103 15.89 4.99 -3.95
CA SER A 103 17.10 5.33 -3.21
C SER A 103 16.81 5.30 -1.70
N GLN A 104 17.52 4.43 -0.97
CA GLN A 104 17.47 4.42 0.49
C GLN A 104 18.20 5.65 1.02
N VAL A 105 17.48 6.53 1.72
CA VAL A 105 18.06 7.79 2.22
C VAL A 105 18.39 7.75 3.70
N GLU A 106 17.80 6.82 4.44
CA GLU A 106 18.03 6.62 5.88
C GLU A 106 17.62 5.18 6.23
N ALA A 107 18.44 4.51 7.04
CA ALA A 107 18.19 3.15 7.52
C ALA A 107 18.73 2.96 8.93
N GLU A 108 17.93 3.39 9.91
CA GLU A 108 18.28 3.40 11.33
C GLU A 108 17.39 2.45 12.14
N GLY A 109 17.89 2.04 13.31
CA GLY A 109 17.16 1.17 14.23
C GLY A 109 16.99 -0.27 13.76
N LEU A 110 17.46 -0.61 12.56
CA LEU A 110 17.37 -1.95 12.02
C LEU A 110 18.04 -2.98 12.92
N ASP A 111 19.16 -2.67 13.57
CA ASP A 111 19.93 -3.57 14.45
C ASP A 111 19.41 -3.64 15.91
N ALA A 112 18.29 -2.97 16.21
CA ALA A 112 17.74 -2.94 17.57
C ALA A 112 17.31 -4.33 18.06
N PRO A 113 17.50 -4.66 19.36
CA PRO A 113 17.24 -5.99 19.89
C PRO A 113 15.75 -6.36 19.85
N GLY A 114 15.49 -7.67 20.00
CA GLY A 114 14.13 -8.21 20.02
C GLY A 114 13.45 -8.19 18.65
N PRO A 115 12.14 -8.51 18.59
CA PRO A 115 11.39 -8.45 17.35
C PRO A 115 11.29 -7.01 16.84
N LEU A 116 11.20 -6.85 15.53
CA LEU A 116 10.90 -5.56 14.91
C LEU A 116 9.39 -5.40 14.71
N TRP A 117 8.89 -4.19 14.95
CA TRP A 117 7.58 -3.75 14.51
C TRP A 117 7.79 -2.62 13.49
N ILE A 118 7.45 -2.86 12.23
CA ILE A 118 7.71 -1.94 11.12
C ILE A 118 6.37 -1.46 10.60
N ASP A 119 6.07 -0.19 10.87
CA ASP A 119 4.95 0.50 10.23
C ASP A 119 5.31 0.85 8.79
N THR A 120 4.36 0.70 7.88
CA THR A 120 4.52 1.06 6.46
C THR A 120 3.18 1.51 5.87
N LEU A 121 3.21 1.99 4.63
CA LEU A 121 2.08 2.52 3.89
C LEU A 121 1.79 1.64 2.65
N HIS A 122 0.57 1.73 2.10
CA HIS A 122 0.21 1.16 0.80
C HIS A 122 0.81 2.01 -0.34
N HIS A 123 2.13 1.99 -0.44
CA HIS A 123 2.88 2.50 -1.57
C HIS A 123 2.74 1.57 -2.77
N ALA A 124 2.79 2.09 -4.01
CA ALA A 124 2.64 1.31 -5.24
C ALA A 124 3.58 0.10 -5.30
N CYS A 125 4.79 0.23 -4.76
CA CYS A 125 5.80 -0.83 -4.70
C CYS A 125 5.90 -1.57 -3.35
N VAL A 126 4.90 -1.47 -2.46
CA VAL A 126 5.00 -1.96 -1.06
C VAL A 126 5.43 -3.43 -0.93
N PHE A 127 4.99 -4.31 -1.84
CA PHE A 127 5.36 -5.73 -1.82
C PHE A 127 6.82 -5.97 -2.22
N SER A 128 7.33 -5.21 -3.20
CA SER A 128 8.75 -5.23 -3.57
C SER A 128 9.62 -4.71 -2.42
N VAL A 129 9.20 -3.62 -1.77
CA VAL A 129 9.89 -3.07 -0.59
C VAL A 129 9.92 -4.09 0.55
N LEU A 130 8.79 -4.73 0.86
CA LEU A 130 8.71 -5.81 1.84
C LEU A 130 9.69 -6.94 1.52
N PHE A 131 9.70 -7.40 0.27
CA PHE A 131 10.58 -8.49 -0.15
C PHE A 131 12.06 -8.13 0.04
N GLN A 132 12.47 -6.93 -0.38
CA GLN A 132 13.85 -6.47 -0.21
C GLN A 132 14.23 -6.25 1.24
N LEU A 133 13.35 -5.65 2.03
CA LEU A 133 13.61 -5.40 3.44
C LEU A 133 13.70 -6.73 4.22
N ALA A 134 12.84 -7.70 3.93
CA ALA A 134 12.93 -9.03 4.52
C ALA A 134 14.27 -9.71 4.17
N ALA A 135 14.69 -9.66 2.90
CA ALA A 135 15.97 -10.19 2.48
C ALA A 135 17.16 -9.48 3.15
N HIS A 136 17.08 -8.15 3.33
CA HIS A 136 18.06 -7.36 4.07
C HIS A 136 18.14 -7.77 5.54
N LEU A 137 16.99 -7.85 6.23
CA LEU A 137 16.90 -8.26 7.63
C LEU A 137 17.43 -9.68 7.85
N ARG A 138 17.19 -10.60 6.92
CA ARG A 138 17.78 -11.94 6.97
C ARG A 138 19.31 -11.90 6.95
N ARG A 139 19.88 -11.12 6.03
CA ARG A 139 21.35 -11.01 5.89
C ARG A 139 22.01 -10.32 7.08
N ARG A 140 21.36 -9.29 7.64
CA ARG A 140 21.97 -8.43 8.68
C ARG A 140 21.69 -8.92 10.10
N ARG A 141 20.53 -9.54 10.32
CA ARG A 141 20.05 -9.92 11.66
C ARG A 141 19.68 -11.39 11.82
N GLY A 142 19.81 -12.18 10.76
CA GLY A 142 19.33 -13.55 10.78
C GLY A 142 17.80 -13.66 10.85
N CYS A 143 17.06 -12.58 10.59
CA CYS A 143 15.60 -12.59 10.63
C CYS A 143 15.06 -13.67 9.69
N ASP A 144 14.39 -14.68 10.25
CA ASP A 144 13.87 -15.83 9.52
C ASP A 144 12.34 -15.84 9.43
N ARG A 145 11.67 -14.92 10.14
CA ARG A 145 10.22 -14.84 10.17
C ARG A 145 9.71 -13.42 9.97
N ILE A 146 8.86 -13.25 8.96
CA ILE A 146 8.07 -12.04 8.73
C ILE A 146 6.61 -12.33 9.07
N VAL A 147 6.00 -11.50 9.90
CA VAL A 147 4.57 -11.60 10.22
C VAL A 147 3.83 -10.43 9.59
N LEU A 148 2.82 -10.72 8.80
CA LEU A 148 1.92 -9.72 8.21
C LEU A 148 0.55 -9.79 8.85
N LEU A 149 0.10 -8.66 9.38
CA LEU A 149 -1.25 -8.53 9.91
C LEU A 149 -2.20 -8.16 8.77
N HIS A 150 -3.31 -8.88 8.63
CA HIS A 150 -4.30 -8.58 7.59
C HIS A 150 -5.75 -8.69 8.08
N GLN A 151 -6.62 -7.87 7.50
CA GLN A 151 -8.07 -7.85 7.79
C GLN A 151 -8.89 -8.61 6.74
N GLY A 152 -8.31 -8.91 5.58
CA GLY A 152 -9.00 -9.52 4.44
C GLY A 152 -9.62 -10.90 4.73
N VAL A 153 -10.74 -11.18 4.04
CA VAL A 153 -11.40 -12.50 4.06
C VAL A 153 -10.58 -13.52 3.27
N ARG A 154 -10.00 -13.08 2.15
CA ARG A 154 -9.07 -13.84 1.31
C ARG A 154 -7.65 -13.28 1.44
N PRO A 155 -6.62 -14.12 1.36
CA PRO A 155 -5.26 -13.65 1.27
C PRO A 155 -5.04 -12.86 -0.02
N GLU A 156 -4.27 -11.77 0.07
CA GLU A 156 -3.79 -10.98 -1.06
C GLU A 156 -2.83 -11.83 -1.92
N PRO A 157 -3.11 -12.10 -3.20
CA PRO A 157 -2.31 -13.00 -4.04
C PRO A 157 -0.82 -12.63 -4.14
N ARG A 158 -0.50 -11.33 -4.07
CA ARG A 158 0.89 -10.86 -4.06
C ARG A 158 1.67 -11.33 -2.84
N LEU A 159 0.99 -11.56 -1.71
CA LEU A 159 1.60 -12.11 -0.51
C LEU A 159 1.92 -13.60 -0.62
N ASP A 160 1.12 -14.38 -1.35
CA ASP A 160 1.46 -15.78 -1.63
C ASP A 160 2.72 -15.88 -2.49
N LEU A 161 2.84 -15.01 -3.50
CA LEU A 161 4.07 -14.91 -4.28
C LEU A 161 5.27 -14.52 -3.41
N CYS A 162 5.13 -13.46 -2.60
CA CYS A 162 6.21 -13.02 -1.70
C CYS A 162 6.61 -14.14 -0.73
N ALA A 163 5.65 -14.83 -0.12
CA ALA A 163 5.91 -15.92 0.82
C ALA A 163 6.70 -17.06 0.15
N ASN A 164 6.27 -17.49 -1.03
CA ASN A 164 6.93 -18.55 -1.79
C ASN A 164 8.37 -18.17 -2.15
N LEU A 165 8.59 -16.94 -2.61
CA LEU A 165 9.92 -16.48 -3.01
C LEU A 165 10.84 -16.25 -1.81
N LEU A 166 10.34 -15.63 -0.73
CA LEU A 166 11.11 -15.42 0.50
C LEU A 166 11.57 -16.75 1.11
N ALA A 167 10.68 -17.76 1.14
CA ALA A 167 11.03 -19.08 1.63
C ALA A 167 12.09 -19.75 0.74
N ARG A 168 11.90 -19.74 -0.59
CA ARG A 168 12.79 -20.46 -1.53
C ARG A 168 14.14 -19.79 -1.73
N VAL A 169 14.18 -18.46 -1.78
CA VAL A 169 15.39 -17.68 -2.14
C VAL A 169 16.16 -17.25 -0.90
N HIS A 170 15.47 -16.97 0.20
CA HIS A 170 16.07 -16.38 1.39
C HIS A 170 15.92 -17.23 2.67
N GLY A 171 15.16 -18.33 2.61
CA GLY A 171 14.88 -19.18 3.78
C GLY A 171 14.07 -18.44 4.85
N ILE A 172 13.20 -17.52 4.45
CA ILE A 172 12.38 -16.70 5.34
C ILE A 172 10.93 -17.20 5.31
N GLU A 173 10.37 -17.48 6.48
CA GLU A 173 8.95 -17.79 6.67
C GLU A 173 8.13 -16.49 6.66
N LEU A 174 7.12 -16.39 5.79
CA LEU A 174 6.13 -15.32 5.83
C LEU A 174 4.83 -15.86 6.43
N VAL A 175 4.52 -15.41 7.65
CA VAL A 175 3.31 -15.78 8.38
C VAL A 175 2.25 -14.69 8.19
N ARG A 176 1.07 -15.08 7.71
CA ARG A 176 -0.09 -14.19 7.59
C ARG A 176 -0.99 -14.38 8.79
N LEU A 177 -1.09 -13.34 9.62
CA LEU A 177 -1.93 -13.36 10.81
C LEU A 177 -3.18 -12.51 10.59
N LYS A 178 -4.34 -13.17 10.56
CA LYS A 178 -5.63 -12.49 10.41
C LYS A 178 -6.07 -11.81 11.71
N LEU A 179 -6.51 -10.56 11.62
CA LEU A 179 -7.04 -9.80 12.75
C LEU A 179 -8.44 -10.28 13.15
N ARG A 180 -8.51 -11.35 13.96
CA ARG A 180 -9.73 -11.90 14.58
C ARG A 180 -9.64 -11.82 16.12
N PRO A 181 -10.72 -12.04 16.88
CA PRO A 181 -10.62 -12.16 18.34
C PRO A 181 -9.48 -13.13 18.74
N GLY A 182 -8.60 -12.72 19.65
CA GLY A 182 -7.43 -13.50 20.06
C GLY A 182 -6.19 -13.40 19.16
N TRP A 183 -6.17 -12.53 18.14
CA TRP A 183 -5.00 -12.36 17.26
C TRP A 183 -3.73 -11.94 18.02
N PHE A 184 -3.84 -11.06 19.03
CA PHE A 184 -2.67 -10.52 19.70
C PHE A 184 -1.88 -11.58 20.50
N PRO A 185 -2.52 -12.45 21.32
CA PRO A 185 -1.84 -13.60 21.91
C PRO A 185 -1.28 -14.60 20.90
N ALA A 186 -1.88 -14.72 19.71
CA ALA A 186 -1.33 -15.55 18.64
C ALA A 186 -0.07 -14.92 18.04
N LEU A 187 -0.08 -13.59 17.82
CA LEU A 187 1.10 -12.84 17.39
C LEU A 187 2.25 -13.01 18.39
N ALA A 188 2.00 -12.79 19.69
CA ALA A 188 3.02 -12.86 20.72
C ALA A 188 3.76 -14.21 20.77
N ARG A 189 3.07 -15.32 20.43
CA ARG A 189 3.67 -16.66 20.35
C ARG A 189 4.55 -16.89 19.11
N LEU A 190 4.37 -16.09 18.06
CA LEU A 190 5.13 -16.19 16.82
C LEU A 190 6.44 -15.39 16.86
N LEU A 191 6.50 -14.36 17.72
CA LEU A 191 7.57 -13.38 17.72
C LEU A 191 8.75 -13.80 18.60
N GLY A 192 9.95 -13.65 18.05
CA GLY A 192 11.21 -13.71 18.77
C GLY A 192 12.21 -12.69 18.20
N PRO A 193 13.48 -12.70 18.66
CA PRO A 193 14.51 -11.77 18.19
C PRO A 193 14.78 -11.83 16.67
N GLY A 194 14.49 -12.97 16.04
CA GLY A 194 14.58 -13.19 14.59
C GLY A 194 13.30 -12.86 13.81
N SER A 195 12.32 -12.18 14.42
CA SER A 195 11.03 -11.88 13.78
C SER A 195 10.83 -10.40 13.49
N ALA A 196 10.17 -10.09 12.38
CA ALA A 196 9.70 -8.74 12.07
C ALA A 196 8.20 -8.74 11.73
N VAL A 197 7.46 -7.80 12.30
CA VAL A 197 6.06 -7.53 11.96
C VAL A 197 6.03 -6.39 10.97
N PHE A 198 5.32 -6.56 9.87
CA PHE A 198 5.00 -5.49 8.94
C PHE A 198 3.52 -5.12 9.11
N TYR A 199 3.26 -3.84 9.34
CA TYR A 199 1.92 -3.34 9.62
C TYR A 199 1.60 -2.10 8.80
N LEU A 200 0.53 -2.16 8.03
CA LEU A 200 0.07 -1.06 7.18
C LEU A 200 -0.79 -0.11 8.02
N THR A 201 -0.34 1.14 8.19
CA THR A 201 -0.92 2.12 9.13
C THR A 201 -1.63 3.29 8.45
N ASP A 202 -1.76 3.26 7.14
CA ASP A 202 -2.26 4.35 6.29
C ASP A 202 -3.73 4.24 5.91
N MET A 203 -4.50 3.39 6.61
CA MET A 203 -5.93 3.31 6.40
C MET A 203 -6.60 4.62 6.83
N PRO A 204 -7.20 5.38 5.90
CA PRO A 204 -7.86 6.64 6.25
C PRO A 204 -9.03 6.40 7.19
N ARG A 205 -9.28 7.33 8.11
CA ARG A 205 -10.41 7.22 9.04
C ARG A 205 -11.75 7.11 8.31
N GLU A 206 -11.87 7.75 7.16
CA GLU A 206 -13.06 7.80 6.32
C GLU A 206 -13.41 6.43 5.73
N THR A 207 -12.43 5.52 5.57
CA THR A 207 -12.72 4.18 5.05
C THR A 207 -13.27 3.23 6.12
N LEU A 208 -13.30 3.65 7.40
CA LEU A 208 -13.85 2.85 8.49
C LEU A 208 -15.37 2.96 8.56
N ALA A 209 -16.04 1.87 8.98
CA ALA A 209 -17.46 1.88 9.27
C ALA A 209 -17.79 2.92 10.37
N PRO A 210 -18.95 3.58 10.35
CA PRO A 210 -19.30 4.65 11.30
C PRO A 210 -19.10 4.28 12.77
N ALA A 211 -19.47 3.07 13.19
CA ALA A 211 -19.27 2.57 14.56
C ALA A 211 -17.78 2.42 14.94
N ALA A 212 -16.91 2.15 13.97
CA ALA A 212 -15.47 2.05 14.17
C ALA A 212 -14.78 3.43 14.19
N ARG A 213 -15.38 4.46 13.55
CA ARG A 213 -14.89 5.85 13.57
C ARG A 213 -15.00 6.55 14.94
N VAL A 214 -15.85 6.03 15.83
CA VAL A 214 -16.10 6.56 17.18
C VAL A 214 -15.14 5.97 18.23
N ARG A 215 -14.52 4.81 17.95
CA ARG A 215 -13.52 4.24 18.86
C ARG A 215 -12.25 5.08 18.84
N ARG A 216 -11.75 5.44 20.04
CA ARG A 216 -10.43 6.03 20.28
C ARG A 216 -9.34 4.98 20.01
N GLY A 217 -9.13 4.63 18.73
CA GLY A 217 -7.86 4.06 18.30
C GLY A 217 -6.76 5.12 18.43
N GLY A 218 -5.50 4.70 18.50
CA GLY A 218 -4.41 5.65 18.30
C GLY A 218 -4.58 6.29 16.92
N MET A 219 -4.51 7.61 16.87
CA MET A 219 -4.51 8.34 15.60
C MET A 219 -3.06 8.60 15.22
N SER A 220 -2.77 8.36 13.95
CA SER A 220 -1.51 8.71 13.32
C SER A 220 -1.79 9.68 12.18
N ARG A 221 -0.72 10.28 11.67
CA ARG A 221 -0.79 11.24 10.57
C ARG A 221 0.08 10.76 9.44
N LEU A 222 -0.48 10.79 8.23
CA LEU A 222 0.23 10.60 6.98
C LEU A 222 0.28 11.95 6.26
N GLU A 223 1.48 12.37 5.87
CA GLU A 223 1.68 13.52 5.00
C GLU A 223 1.89 13.05 3.57
N LEU A 224 0.98 13.50 2.70
CA LEU A 224 1.04 13.28 1.28
C LEU A 224 1.77 14.45 0.64
N ASP A 225 2.83 14.17 -0.09
CA ASP A 225 3.69 15.18 -0.72
C ASP A 225 3.38 15.32 -2.21
N ALA A 226 3.54 16.54 -2.73
CA ALA A 226 3.60 16.82 -4.16
C ALA A 226 4.46 18.07 -4.41
N GLY A 227 5.24 18.09 -5.50
CA GLY A 227 5.95 19.29 -5.94
C GLY A 227 6.96 19.88 -4.95
N GLY A 228 7.51 19.07 -4.02
CA GLY A 228 8.53 19.52 -3.06
C GLY A 228 8.01 19.95 -1.69
N GLY A 229 6.71 19.80 -1.41
CA GLY A 229 6.12 20.08 -0.11
C GLY A 229 4.93 19.19 0.23
N THR A 230 4.41 19.35 1.45
CA THR A 230 3.22 18.63 1.92
C THR A 230 1.99 19.16 1.18
N LEU A 231 1.35 18.29 0.40
CA LEU A 231 0.10 18.54 -0.31
C LEU A 231 -1.10 18.46 0.63
N ARG A 232 -1.16 17.39 1.42
CA ARG A 232 -2.31 17.07 2.27
C ARG A 232 -1.90 16.21 3.45
N SER A 233 -2.52 16.45 4.59
CA SER A 233 -2.45 15.58 5.75
C SER A 233 -3.69 14.68 5.83
N VAL A 234 -3.49 13.40 6.07
CA VAL A 234 -4.56 12.41 6.29
C VAL A 234 -4.43 11.84 7.69
N GLU A 235 -5.52 11.85 8.45
CA GLU A 235 -5.60 11.13 9.73
C GLU A 235 -5.79 9.64 9.46
N THR A 236 -4.96 8.82 10.08
CA THR A 236 -4.98 7.37 9.92
C THR A 236 -5.14 6.69 11.28
N VAL A 237 -5.68 5.48 11.27
CA VAL A 237 -5.87 4.72 12.51
C VAL A 237 -4.72 3.74 12.71
N SER A 238 -4.04 3.86 13.85
CA SER A 238 -2.91 3.00 14.21
C SER A 238 -2.89 2.62 15.70
N GLY A 239 -2.74 1.33 15.97
CA GLY A 239 -2.45 0.80 17.31
C GLY A 239 -0.97 0.49 17.53
N SER A 240 -0.11 0.77 16.55
CA SER A 240 1.27 0.26 16.46
C SER A 240 2.11 0.52 17.70
N ALA A 241 2.17 1.76 18.17
CA ALA A 241 2.99 2.11 19.34
C ALA A 241 2.57 1.31 20.59
N ALA A 242 1.27 1.12 20.80
CA ALA A 242 0.76 0.32 21.91
C ALA A 242 1.08 -1.18 21.73
N PHE A 243 0.98 -1.71 20.52
CA PHE A 243 1.29 -3.10 20.20
C PHE A 243 2.78 -3.40 20.32
N ALA A 244 3.63 -2.58 19.70
CA ALA A 244 5.08 -2.71 19.75
C ALA A 244 5.58 -2.69 21.20
N ARG A 245 5.14 -1.71 22.01
CA ARG A 245 5.47 -1.64 23.43
C ARG A 245 5.05 -2.90 24.20
N ARG A 246 3.82 -3.38 23.99
CA ARG A 246 3.30 -4.57 24.69
C ARG A 246 4.02 -5.86 24.29
N LEU A 247 4.59 -5.90 23.08
CA LEU A 247 5.39 -7.02 22.58
C LEU A 247 6.89 -6.90 22.92
N GLY A 248 7.33 -5.77 23.50
CA GLY A 248 8.75 -5.47 23.66
C GLY A 248 9.50 -5.37 22.33
N ALA A 249 8.79 -4.99 21.26
CA ALA A 249 9.34 -4.87 19.91
C ALA A 249 9.95 -3.48 19.69
N SER A 250 11.06 -3.44 18.97
CA SER A 250 11.64 -2.19 18.48
C SER A 250 10.77 -1.63 17.36
N HIS A 251 10.23 -0.42 17.57
CA HIS A 251 9.25 0.20 16.66
C HIS A 251 9.94 1.09 15.63
N LEU A 252 9.82 0.71 14.36
CA LEU A 252 10.35 1.44 13.21
C LEU A 252 9.20 1.93 12.32
N ALA A 253 9.44 3.01 11.59
CA ALA A 253 8.59 3.51 10.53
C ALA A 253 9.34 3.42 9.20
N LEU A 254 8.71 2.81 8.21
CA LEU A 254 9.12 2.81 6.81
C LEU A 254 8.21 3.77 6.03
N ASP A 255 8.79 4.81 5.46
CA ASP A 255 8.07 5.83 4.71
C ASP A 255 8.85 6.31 3.48
N TYR A 256 8.24 7.23 2.73
CA TYR A 256 8.70 7.65 1.41
C TYR A 256 8.79 9.18 1.39
N PRO A 257 9.93 9.77 1.84
CA PRO A 257 10.06 11.22 2.05
C PRO A 257 10.21 12.03 0.75
N GLY A 258 9.85 11.45 -0.39
CA GLY A 258 9.89 12.06 -1.71
C GLY A 258 9.89 11.02 -2.83
N PRO A 259 9.73 11.45 -4.09
CA PRO A 259 9.69 10.54 -5.23
C PRO A 259 10.96 9.69 -5.32
N GLY A 260 10.80 8.37 -5.45
CA GLY A 260 11.93 7.46 -5.60
C GLY A 260 12.81 7.34 -4.36
N ARG A 261 12.31 7.72 -3.17
CA ARG A 261 13.07 7.67 -1.91
C ARG A 261 12.35 6.78 -0.91
N VAL A 262 13.13 5.99 -0.17
CA VAL A 262 12.64 5.20 0.96
C VAL A 262 13.48 5.49 2.18
N ARG A 263 12.84 5.58 3.34
CA ARG A 263 13.47 5.74 4.64
C ARG A 263 12.93 4.67 5.58
N ILE A 264 13.82 4.11 6.40
CA ILE A 264 13.44 3.37 7.59
C ILE A 264 14.18 3.96 8.80
N ALA A 265 13.43 4.29 9.85
CA ALA A 265 13.97 4.91 11.05
C ALA A 265 13.15 4.49 12.28
N PRO A 266 13.66 4.68 13.51
CA PRO A 266 12.85 4.57 14.72
C PRO A 266 11.57 5.40 14.60
N HIS A 267 10.45 4.83 15.03
CA HIS A 267 9.17 5.53 15.00
C HIS A 267 9.20 6.72 15.96
N ASP A 268 8.83 7.90 15.44
CA ASP A 268 8.65 9.13 16.20
C ASP A 268 7.23 9.66 16.00
N ALA A 269 6.46 9.78 17.08
CA ALA A 269 5.09 10.28 17.03
C ALA A 269 5.01 11.76 16.61
N ALA A 270 6.10 12.53 16.78
CA ALA A 270 6.18 13.91 16.34
C ALA A 270 6.53 14.05 14.85
N ARG A 271 6.95 12.96 14.19
CA ARG A 271 7.35 12.93 12.77
C ARG A 271 6.37 12.04 11.98
N PRO A 272 5.34 12.63 11.34
CA PRO A 272 4.41 11.90 10.50
C PRO A 272 5.14 11.08 9.41
N ALA A 273 4.56 9.93 9.06
CA ALA A 273 5.02 9.19 7.88
C ALA A 273 4.71 10.02 6.62
N ARG A 274 5.60 9.95 5.63
CA ARG A 274 5.47 10.69 4.37
C ARG A 274 5.30 9.76 3.18
N CYS A 275 4.57 10.21 2.16
CA CYS A 275 4.46 9.52 0.88
C CYS A 275 4.16 10.50 -0.26
N PRO A 276 4.80 10.41 -1.44
CA PRO A 276 4.33 11.11 -2.62
C PRO A 276 2.90 10.69 -2.94
N ILE A 277 2.02 11.65 -3.23
CA ILE A 277 0.61 11.37 -3.51
C ILE A 277 0.44 10.40 -4.68
N GLU A 278 1.33 10.48 -5.66
CA GLU A 278 1.32 9.61 -6.83
C GLU A 278 1.65 8.16 -6.52
N ASP A 279 2.40 7.90 -5.46
CA ASP A 279 2.79 6.54 -5.09
C ASP A 279 1.88 5.95 -3.99
N TRP A 280 0.98 6.73 -3.39
CA TRP A 280 -0.01 6.26 -2.40
C TRP A 280 -1.30 5.75 -3.06
N VAL A 281 -1.52 4.43 -3.07
CA VAL A 281 -2.57 3.81 -3.90
C VAL A 281 -4.01 4.09 -3.45
N PHE A 282 -4.21 4.62 -2.24
CA PHE A 282 -5.52 5.01 -1.72
C PHE A 282 -5.93 6.44 -2.04
N TRP A 283 -5.14 7.19 -2.83
CA TRP A 283 -5.51 8.55 -3.23
C TRP A 283 -6.94 8.71 -3.79
N PRO A 284 -7.59 7.72 -4.45
CA PRO A 284 -8.97 7.90 -4.95
C PRO A 284 -10.00 8.16 -3.84
N VAL A 285 -9.72 7.83 -2.58
CA VAL A 285 -10.61 8.17 -1.45
C VAL A 285 -10.72 9.69 -1.24
N LEU A 286 -9.71 10.45 -1.69
CA LEU A 286 -9.65 11.90 -1.50
C LEU A 286 -10.58 12.65 -2.46
N THR A 287 -10.96 12.03 -3.59
CA THR A 287 -11.82 12.63 -4.62
C THR A 287 -13.30 12.29 -4.44
N ALA A 288 -13.61 11.20 -3.70
CA ALA A 288 -14.98 10.71 -3.46
C ALA A 288 -15.92 11.73 -2.77
N GLY A 289 -15.37 12.70 -2.03
CA GLY A 289 -16.16 13.74 -1.35
C GLY A 289 -16.55 14.94 -2.24
N ALA A 290 -16.07 15.01 -3.48
CA ALA A 290 -16.37 16.11 -4.40
C ALA A 290 -17.70 15.90 -5.18
N THR A 291 -18.14 14.66 -5.35
CA THR A 291 -19.35 14.29 -6.11
C THR A 291 -20.66 14.52 -5.36
N ASP A 292 -20.65 14.55 -4.02
CA ASP A 292 -21.86 14.74 -3.20
C ASP A 292 -22.28 16.21 -3.00
N ARG A 293 -21.46 17.18 -3.45
CA ARG A 293 -21.76 18.62 -3.31
C ARG A 293 -22.30 19.29 -4.59
N GLY A 294 -22.61 18.49 -5.62
CA GLY A 294 -23.10 18.97 -6.91
C GLY A 294 -24.62 18.89 -7.11
N VAL A 295 -25.39 18.60 -6.06
CA VAL A 295 -26.86 18.66 -6.08
C VAL A 295 -27.32 19.48 -4.88
N ALA A 296 -27.33 20.79 -5.06
CA ALA A 296 -28.12 21.73 -4.28
C ALA A 296 -28.78 22.71 -5.26
#